data_AF-A0AAN8IHU3-F1
#
_entry.id   AF-A0AAN8IHU3-F1
#
_cell.length_a   1.000
_cell.length_b   1.000
_cell.length_c   1.000
_cell.angle_alpha   90.00
_cell.angle_beta   90.00
_cell.angle_gamma   90.00
#
_symmetry.space_group_name_H-M   'P 1'
#
loop_
_entity.id
_entity.type
_entity.pdbx_description
1 polymer ?
#
loop_
_entity_poly.entity_id
_entity_poly.type
_entity_poly.pdbx_seq_one_letter_code
_entity_poly.pdbx_strand_id
1 'polypeptide(L)'
;DHSKCRWSSCQLRAGSNLLTELHGCGLRVKCKGCGDLTKRKDHLSRMEKLSAEWMKEHIAAEIRPDGNVDLPEGAHEAFVIPLCRKCGGILKTDVVFFGDTVGRDDVHLCYEKVEQCKGVLVLGSSLTVMSGFRFAYHATLMGKPVLIVNIGPTRADTFA
;
A
#
# COMPACT_ATOMS: atom_id res chain seq x y z
N ASP A 1 -14.12 9.46 12.85
CA ASP A 1 -14.38 8.61 11.67
C ASP A 1 -13.09 7.89 11.27
N HIS A 2 -12.80 6.77 11.94
CA HIS A 2 -11.54 6.00 11.84
C HIS A 2 -11.49 5.08 10.62
N SER A 3 -12.51 5.10 9.76
CA SER A 3 -12.65 4.20 8.60
C SER A 3 -11.79 4.59 7.40
N LYS A 4 -11.24 5.82 7.36
CA LYS A 4 -10.57 6.41 6.18
C LYS A 4 -9.04 6.22 6.10
N CYS A 5 -8.40 5.64 7.12
CA CYS A 5 -6.92 5.47 7.16
C CYS A 5 -6.41 4.08 6.71
N ARG A 6 -7.21 3.24 6.02
CA ARG A 6 -6.74 1.89 5.67
C ARG A 6 -5.65 1.82 4.58
N TRP A 7 -5.55 2.84 3.72
CA TRP A 7 -4.55 2.91 2.64
C TRP A 7 -4.10 4.35 2.31
N SER A 8 -4.30 5.28 3.25
CA SER A 8 -3.84 6.66 3.11
C SER A 8 -2.51 6.86 3.85
N SER A 9 -1.64 7.70 3.30
CA SER A 9 -0.33 8.00 3.90
C SER A 9 -0.49 8.91 5.12
N CYS A 10 -1.04 8.36 6.21
CA CYS A 10 -1.31 9.11 7.43
C CYS A 10 0.01 9.64 8.05
N GLN A 11 1.14 8.95 7.82
CA GLN A 11 2.49 9.42 8.16
C GLN A 11 2.93 10.64 7.35
N LEU A 12 2.68 10.67 6.03
CA LEU A 12 2.95 11.84 5.19
C LEU A 12 2.10 13.04 5.64
N ARG A 13 0.82 12.81 5.95
CA ARG A 13 -0.08 13.86 6.47
C ARG A 13 0.35 14.39 7.84
N ALA A 14 1.02 13.57 8.65
CA ALA A 14 1.61 13.97 9.91
C ALA A 14 2.94 14.73 9.77
N GLY A 15 3.46 14.89 8.54
CA GLY A 15 4.71 15.61 8.27
C GLY A 15 5.97 14.77 8.40
N SER A 16 5.86 13.43 8.36
CA SER A 16 7.04 12.56 8.37
C SER A 16 7.85 12.72 7.09
N ASN A 17 9.12 13.11 7.23
CA ASN A 17 10.04 13.33 6.10
C ASN A 17 10.98 12.15 5.83
N LEU A 18 11.11 11.21 6.77
CA LEU A 18 11.94 10.00 6.66
C LEU A 18 11.04 8.77 6.56
N LEU A 19 10.40 8.60 5.41
CA LEU A 19 9.34 7.61 5.21
C LEU A 19 9.65 6.68 4.03
N THR A 20 9.63 5.37 4.30
CA THR A 20 9.57 4.34 3.27
C THR A 20 8.21 3.65 3.34
N GLU A 21 7.38 3.84 2.31
CA GLU A 21 6.09 3.16 2.20
C GLU A 21 6.29 1.76 1.61
N LEU A 22 6.70 0.82 2.45
CA LEU A 22 7.10 -0.54 2.05
C LEU A 22 6.05 -1.28 1.20
N HIS A 23 4.76 -1.04 1.42
CA HIS A 23 3.68 -1.65 0.64
C HIS A 23 3.04 -0.69 -0.37
N GLY A 24 3.73 0.40 -0.67
CA GLY A 24 3.25 1.48 -1.53
C GLY A 24 2.20 2.36 -0.85
N CYS A 25 1.45 3.10 -1.67
CA CYS A 25 0.44 4.05 -1.23
C CYS A 25 -0.81 3.97 -2.11
N GLY A 26 -1.98 3.80 -1.47
CA GLY A 26 -3.26 3.78 -2.17
C GLY A 26 -3.62 5.09 -2.87
N LEU A 27 -2.90 6.19 -2.60
CA LEU A 27 -3.12 7.50 -3.23
C LEU A 27 -2.37 7.68 -4.56
N ARG A 28 -1.59 6.68 -4.99
CA ARG A 28 -0.82 6.69 -6.24
C ARG A 28 -1.23 5.55 -7.17
N VAL A 29 -0.98 5.77 -8.46
CA VAL A 29 -1.15 4.78 -9.53
C VAL A 29 0.17 4.69 -10.29
N LYS A 30 0.67 3.47 -10.47
CA LYS A 30 1.93 3.14 -11.13
C LYS A 30 1.69 2.39 -12.44
N CYS A 31 2.35 2.82 -13.50
CA CYS A 31 2.37 2.07 -14.75
C CYS A 31 3.25 0.82 -14.61
N LYS A 32 2.73 -0.33 -15.04
CA LYS A 32 3.48 -1.60 -15.03
C LYS A 32 4.46 -1.74 -16.20
N GLY A 33 4.31 -0.92 -17.24
CA GLY A 33 5.23 -0.87 -18.38
C GLY A 33 6.42 0.06 -18.15
N CYS A 34 6.17 1.34 -17.92
CA CYS A 34 7.23 2.36 -17.83
C CYS A 34 7.51 2.88 -16.41
N GLY A 35 6.78 2.41 -15.39
CA GLY A 35 6.97 2.85 -14.00
C GLY A 35 6.41 4.23 -13.66
N ASP A 36 5.80 4.95 -14.61
CA ASP A 36 5.23 6.28 -14.38
C ASP A 36 4.25 6.29 -13.20
N LEU A 37 4.47 7.24 -12.28
CA LEU A 37 3.70 7.39 -11.04
C LEU A 37 2.84 8.64 -11.11
N THR A 38 1.54 8.46 -10.89
CA THR A 38 0.53 9.54 -10.96
C THR A 38 -0.37 9.51 -9.75
N LYS A 39 -1.08 10.62 -9.46
CA LYS A 39 -2.04 10.68 -8.36
C LYS A 39 -3.27 9.83 -8.70
N ARG A 40 -3.73 9.03 -7.75
CA ARG A 40 -4.95 8.22 -7.93
C ARG A 40 -6.16 9.09 -8.23
N LYS A 41 -6.28 10.27 -7.62
CA LYS A 41 -7.37 11.22 -7.91
C LYS A 41 -7.47 11.54 -9.40
N ASP A 42 -6.33 11.81 -10.05
CA ASP A 42 -6.31 12.15 -11.48
C ASP A 42 -6.68 10.94 -12.35
N HIS A 43 -6.32 9.74 -11.92
CA HIS A 43 -6.75 8.50 -12.58
C HIS A 43 -8.25 8.25 -12.43
N LEU A 44 -8.81 8.41 -11.22
CA LEU A 44 -10.25 8.28 -10.96
C LEU A 44 -11.05 9.26 -11.80
N SER A 45 -10.67 10.54 -11.84
CA SER A 45 -11.34 11.54 -12.69
C SER A 45 -11.26 11.23 -14.19
N ARG A 46 -10.27 10.42 -14.63
CA ARG A 46 -10.22 9.92 -16.02
C ARG A 46 -11.18 8.75 -16.22
N MET A 47 -11.23 7.82 -15.27
CA MET A 47 -12.17 6.69 -15.30
C MET A 47 -13.61 7.18 -15.33
N GLU A 48 -13.97 8.14 -14.47
CA GLU A 48 -15.30 8.76 -14.42
C GLU A 48 -15.71 9.38 -15.76
N LYS A 49 -14.78 10.04 -16.46
CA LYS A 49 -15.06 10.64 -17.78
C LYS A 49 -15.23 9.60 -18.89
N LEU A 50 -14.45 8.52 -18.85
CA LEU A 50 -14.50 7.47 -19.87
C LEU A 50 -15.70 6.53 -19.67
N SER A 51 -16.13 6.34 -18.43
CA SER A 51 -17.20 5.42 -18.04
C SER A 51 -18.40 6.18 -17.48
N ALA A 52 -18.69 7.39 -17.99
CA ALA A 52 -19.72 8.27 -17.42
C ALA A 52 -21.12 7.65 -17.45
N GLU A 53 -21.49 6.98 -18.55
CA GLU A 53 -22.78 6.28 -18.65
C GLU A 53 -22.83 5.05 -17.73
N TRP A 54 -21.74 4.26 -17.70
CA TRP A 54 -21.61 3.12 -16.82
C TRP A 54 -21.83 3.48 -15.34
N MET A 55 -21.27 4.62 -14.90
CA MET A 55 -21.39 5.13 -13.53
C MET A 55 -22.81 5.57 -13.17
N LYS A 56 -23.65 5.94 -14.14
CA LYS A 56 -25.07 6.27 -13.90
C LYS A 56 -25.89 5.00 -13.62
N GLU A 57 -25.55 3.91 -14.31
CA GLU A 57 -26.24 2.62 -14.19
C GLU A 57 -25.80 1.84 -12.95
N HIS A 58 -24.52 1.95 -12.57
CA HIS A 58 -23.91 1.16 -11.49
C HIS A 58 -23.52 2.05 -10.31
N ILE A 59 -24.52 2.49 -9.54
CA ILE A 59 -24.31 3.25 -8.30
C ILE A 59 -23.69 2.34 -7.24
N ALA A 60 -22.61 2.81 -6.60
CA ALA A 60 -21.89 2.04 -5.59
C ALA A 60 -22.82 1.58 -4.46
N ALA A 61 -22.86 0.27 -4.26
CA ALA A 61 -23.41 -0.36 -3.06
C ALA A 61 -22.53 -0.04 -1.83
N GLU A 62 -22.81 -0.68 -0.69
CA GLU A 62 -22.00 -0.55 0.51
C GLU A 62 -20.51 -0.84 0.23
N ILE A 63 -19.63 0.10 0.60
CA ILE A 63 -18.19 -0.04 0.42
C ILE A 63 -17.64 -0.95 1.52
N ARG A 64 -17.04 -2.07 1.13
CA ARG A 64 -16.43 -3.03 2.05
C ARG A 64 -15.19 -2.45 2.74
N PRO A 65 -14.75 -3.00 3.89
CA PRO A 65 -13.60 -2.48 4.64
C PRO A 65 -12.25 -2.49 3.90
N ASP A 66 -12.15 -3.21 2.79
CA ASP A 66 -11.00 -3.26 1.87
C ASP A 66 -11.10 -2.24 0.72
N GLY A 67 -12.23 -1.51 0.63
CA GLY A 67 -12.51 -0.51 -0.40
C GLY A 67 -13.16 -1.07 -1.66
N ASN A 68 -13.58 -2.34 -1.66
CA ASN A 68 -14.28 -2.97 -2.77
C ASN A 68 -15.79 -2.74 -2.68
N VAL A 69 -16.47 -2.86 -3.82
CA VAL A 69 -17.93 -2.88 -3.94
C VAL A 69 -18.31 -4.10 -4.78
N ASP A 70 -19.42 -4.73 -4.44
CA ASP A 70 -19.97 -5.81 -5.26
C ASP A 70 -20.66 -5.20 -6.48
N LEU A 71 -20.34 -5.73 -7.66
CA LEU A 71 -20.92 -5.32 -8.93
C LEU A 71 -21.71 -6.50 -9.53
N PRO A 72 -22.79 -6.24 -10.29
CA PRO A 72 -23.47 -7.27 -11.07
C PRO A 72 -22.50 -8.01 -11.99
N GLU A 73 -22.79 -9.28 -12.25
CA GLU A 73 -22.02 -10.06 -13.23
C GLU A 73 -22.06 -9.39 -14.61
N GLY A 74 -20.94 -9.39 -15.33
CA GLY A 74 -20.80 -8.71 -16.62
C GLY A 74 -20.64 -7.18 -16.55
N ALA A 75 -20.87 -6.52 -15.40
CA ALA A 75 -20.76 -5.06 -15.30
C ALA A 75 -19.38 -4.54 -15.73
N HIS A 76 -18.31 -5.31 -15.50
CA HIS A 76 -16.95 -4.93 -15.87
C HIS A 76 -16.69 -4.85 -17.39
N GLU A 77 -17.54 -5.47 -18.23
CA GLU A 77 -17.32 -5.54 -19.69
C GLU A 77 -17.47 -4.18 -20.38
N ALA A 78 -18.41 -3.36 -19.90
CA ALA A 78 -18.62 -2.00 -20.40
C ALA A 78 -17.74 -0.95 -19.70
N PHE A 79 -16.94 -1.36 -18.71
CA PHE A 79 -16.11 -0.45 -17.93
C PHE A 79 -14.77 -0.16 -18.63
N VAL A 80 -14.47 1.11 -18.89
CA VAL A 80 -13.25 1.50 -19.59
C VAL A 80 -12.12 1.83 -18.61
N ILE A 81 -11.03 1.07 -18.69
CA ILE A 81 -9.81 1.31 -17.90
C ILE A 81 -8.84 2.22 -18.67
N PRO A 82 -8.45 3.39 -18.12
CA PRO A 82 -7.51 4.28 -18.79
C PRO A 82 -6.11 3.68 -18.88
N LEU A 83 -5.49 3.75 -20.06
CA LEU A 83 -4.10 3.35 -20.27
C LEU A 83 -3.10 4.43 -19.79
N CYS A 84 -1.84 4.04 -19.62
CA CYS A 84 -0.76 4.98 -19.32
C CYS A 84 -0.61 6.01 -20.44
N ARG A 85 -0.51 7.30 -20.08
CA ARG A 85 -0.33 8.39 -21.06
C ARG A 85 1.05 8.41 -21.70
N LYS A 86 2.06 7.82 -21.05
CA LYS A 86 3.44 7.79 -21.55
C LYS A 86 3.72 6.63 -22.50
N CYS A 87 3.19 5.43 -22.19
CA CYS A 87 3.52 4.23 -22.95
C CYS A 87 2.33 3.34 -23.35
N GLY A 88 1.09 3.72 -23.03
CA GLY A 88 -0.08 2.88 -23.28
C GLY A 88 -0.19 1.63 -22.39
N GLY A 89 0.76 1.41 -21.48
CA GLY A 89 0.75 0.24 -20.60
C GLY A 89 -0.33 0.26 -19.51
N ILE A 90 -0.54 -0.90 -18.89
CA ILE A 90 -1.52 -1.09 -17.81
C ILE A 90 -1.12 -0.28 -16.58
N LEU A 91 -2.11 0.37 -15.98
CA LEU A 91 -1.99 1.12 -14.74
C LEU A 91 -2.51 0.27 -13.58
N LYS A 92 -1.76 0.26 -12.47
CA LYS A 92 -2.13 -0.43 -11.23
C LYS A 92 -2.05 0.58 -10.09
N THR A 93 -2.94 0.50 -9.11
CA THR A 93 -2.74 1.22 -7.84
C THR A 93 -1.36 0.85 -7.28
N ASP A 94 -0.61 1.83 -6.79
CA ASP A 94 0.74 1.65 -6.25
C ASP A 94 0.68 0.98 -4.86
N VAL A 95 0.17 -0.24 -4.80
CA VAL A 95 0.09 -1.06 -3.59
C VAL A 95 0.60 -2.46 -3.87
N VAL A 96 1.29 -3.03 -2.88
CA VAL A 96 1.72 -4.43 -2.91
C VAL A 96 0.55 -5.30 -2.46
N PHE A 97 -0.01 -6.07 -3.39
CA PHE A 97 -1.06 -7.05 -3.07
C PHE A 97 -0.44 -8.34 -2.54
N PHE A 98 -1.25 -9.18 -1.89
CA PHE A 98 -0.84 -10.55 -1.58
C PHE A 98 -0.42 -11.28 -2.86
N GLY A 99 0.72 -11.98 -2.80
CA GLY A 99 1.35 -12.62 -3.96
C GLY A 99 2.25 -11.69 -4.81
N ASP A 100 2.20 -10.38 -4.60
CA ASP A 100 3.14 -9.43 -5.23
C ASP A 100 4.44 -9.32 -4.42
N THR A 101 5.47 -8.77 -5.05
CA THR A 101 6.79 -8.56 -4.43
C THR A 101 7.00 -7.08 -4.10
N VAL A 102 7.47 -6.80 -2.89
CA VAL A 102 7.91 -5.45 -2.50
C VAL A 102 9.09 -5.00 -3.37
N GLY A 103 9.15 -3.71 -3.71
CA GLY A 103 10.27 -3.12 -4.45
C GLY A 103 11.61 -3.46 -3.80
N ARG A 104 12.57 -3.97 -4.60
CA ARG A 104 13.88 -4.38 -4.08
C ARG A 104 14.63 -3.21 -3.45
N ASP A 105 14.56 -2.05 -4.09
CA ASP A 105 15.23 -0.83 -3.62
C ASP A 105 14.65 -0.37 -2.28
N ASP A 106 13.34 -0.43 -2.10
CA ASP A 106 12.67 -0.10 -0.83
C ASP A 106 13.11 -1.06 0.29
N VAL A 107 13.17 -2.37 -0.02
CA VAL A 107 13.63 -3.39 0.94
C VAL A 107 15.08 -3.13 1.32
N HIS A 108 15.95 -2.86 0.35
CA HIS A 108 17.36 -2.60 0.57
C HIS A 108 17.55 -1.35 1.45
N LEU A 109 16.86 -0.26 1.13
CA LEU A 109 16.87 0.97 1.92
C LEU A 109 16.42 0.72 3.37
N CYS A 110 15.38 -0.09 3.58
CA CYS A 110 14.94 -0.45 4.93
C CYS A 110 16.02 -1.24 5.70
N TYR A 111 16.72 -2.18 5.05
CA TYR A 111 17.83 -2.90 5.67
C TYR A 111 18.97 -1.95 6.05
N GLU A 112 19.41 -1.08 5.14
CA GLU A 112 20.45 -0.08 5.44
C GLU A 112 20.08 0.79 6.65
N LYS A 113 18.80 1.18 6.78
CA LYS A 113 18.33 1.96 7.92
C LYS A 113 18.33 1.15 9.22
N VAL A 114 17.99 -0.13 9.18
CA VAL A 114 18.14 -1.02 10.34
C VAL A 114 19.61 -1.19 10.72
N GLU A 115 20.51 -1.30 9.75
CA GLU A 115 21.96 -1.40 9.99
C GLU A 115 22.55 -0.12 10.60
N GLN A 116 22.01 1.04 10.27
CA GLN A 116 22.44 2.34 10.78
C GLN A 116 21.81 2.72 12.14
N CYS A 117 20.65 2.16 12.49
CA CYS A 117 19.94 2.55 13.72
C CYS A 117 20.54 1.90 14.98
N LYS A 118 20.12 2.38 16.15
CA LYS A 118 20.49 1.82 17.46
C LYS A 118 19.47 0.83 18.02
N GLY A 119 18.33 0.67 17.36
CA GLY A 119 17.20 -0.15 17.78
C GLY A 119 16.00 0.04 16.88
N VAL A 120 15.03 -0.87 16.96
CA VAL A 120 13.81 -0.86 16.16
C VAL A 120 12.60 -0.76 17.09
N LEU A 121 11.65 0.11 16.75
CA LEU A 121 10.35 0.21 17.43
C LEU A 121 9.24 -0.20 16.46
N VAL A 122 8.46 -1.21 16.86
CA VAL A 122 7.31 -1.72 16.11
C VAL A 122 6.05 -1.14 16.74
N LEU A 123 5.31 -0.33 15.98
CA LEU A 123 4.09 0.33 16.43
C LEU A 123 2.88 -0.21 15.68
N GLY A 124 1.93 -0.83 16.41
CA GLY A 124 0.63 -1.20 15.86
C GLY A 124 0.66 -2.26 14.74
N SER A 125 1.63 -3.18 14.78
CA SER A 125 1.74 -4.28 13.80
C SER A 125 1.83 -5.62 14.51
N SER A 126 1.07 -6.61 14.02
CA SER A 126 1.20 -8.00 14.47
C SER A 126 2.46 -8.69 13.94
N LEU A 127 3.12 -8.10 12.93
CA LEU A 127 4.28 -8.67 12.23
C LEU A 127 4.05 -10.11 11.72
N THR A 128 2.82 -10.51 11.43
CA THR A 128 2.55 -11.85 10.88
C THR A 128 3.10 -12.01 9.46
N VAL A 129 3.06 -10.94 8.67
CA VAL A 129 3.54 -10.90 7.28
C VAL A 129 5.06 -10.71 7.23
N MET A 130 5.74 -11.62 6.51
CA MET A 130 7.21 -11.66 6.41
C MET A 130 7.84 -10.35 5.92
N SER A 131 7.14 -9.62 5.06
CA SER A 131 7.65 -8.38 4.47
C SER A 131 8.03 -7.34 5.51
N GLY A 132 7.31 -7.26 6.65
CA GLY A 132 7.63 -6.39 7.77
C GLY A 132 8.46 -7.09 8.84
N PHE A 133 8.11 -8.33 9.19
CA PHE A 133 8.77 -9.12 10.24
C PHE A 133 10.29 -9.22 10.06
N ARG A 134 10.76 -9.37 8.81
CA ARG A 134 12.19 -9.52 8.49
C ARG A 134 13.08 -8.41 9.03
N PHE A 135 12.58 -7.19 9.20
CA PHE A 135 13.38 -6.08 9.70
C PHE A 135 13.57 -6.14 11.22
N ALA A 136 12.51 -6.49 11.97
CA ALA A 136 12.63 -6.74 13.41
C ALA A 136 13.55 -7.93 13.68
N TYR A 137 13.36 -9.03 12.93
CA TYR A 137 14.21 -10.21 13.05
C TYR A 137 15.68 -9.90 12.73
N HIS A 138 15.95 -9.14 11.67
CA HIS A 138 17.30 -8.73 11.31
C HIS A 138 17.95 -7.87 12.40
N ALA A 139 17.21 -6.92 12.99
CA ALA A 139 17.72 -6.12 14.11
C ALA A 139 18.16 -7.01 15.29
N THR A 140 17.38 -8.02 15.64
CA THR A 140 17.73 -9.01 16.68
C THR A 140 19.01 -9.77 16.33
N LEU A 141 19.18 -10.21 15.08
CA LEU A 141 20.42 -10.88 14.63
C LEU A 141 21.65 -9.98 14.74
N MET A 142 21.48 -8.66 14.63
CA MET A 142 22.53 -7.66 14.84
C MET A 142 22.76 -7.31 16.31
N GLY A 143 22.07 -7.95 17.25
CA GLY A 143 22.13 -7.63 18.67
C GLY A 143 21.53 -6.27 19.02
N LYS A 144 20.64 -5.73 18.17
CA LYS A 144 19.97 -4.44 18.40
C LYS A 144 18.65 -4.66 19.13
N PRO A 145 18.30 -3.78 20.09
CA PRO A 145 17.03 -3.88 20.80
C PRO A 145 15.84 -3.68 19.84
N VAL A 146 14.81 -4.50 20.04
CA VAL A 146 13.51 -4.40 19.35
C VAL A 146 12.46 -4.11 20.41
N LEU A 147 11.74 -3.00 20.28
CA LEU A 147 10.64 -2.64 21.19
C LEU A 147 9.32 -2.74 20.44
N ILE A 148 8.26 -3.14 21.13
CA ILE A 148 6.93 -3.33 20.54
C ILE A 148 5.88 -2.59 21.36
N VAL A 149 5.05 -1.81 20.67
CA VAL A 149 3.82 -1.24 21.21
C VAL A 149 2.67 -1.70 20.34
N ASN A 150 1.94 -2.71 20.81
CA ASN A 150 0.78 -3.28 20.13
C ASN A 150 -0.26 -3.75 21.15
N ILE A 151 -1.54 -3.67 20.81
CA ILE A 151 -2.63 -4.11 21.70
C ILE A 151 -2.69 -5.65 21.76
N GLY A 152 -2.50 -6.31 20.62
CA GLY A 152 -2.54 -7.76 20.51
C GLY A 152 -1.15 -8.40 20.43
N PRO A 153 -1.07 -9.74 20.36
CA PRO A 153 0.19 -10.44 20.22
C PRO A 153 0.89 -10.11 18.91
N THR A 154 2.21 -10.25 18.90
CA THR A 154 3.01 -10.12 17.68
C THR A 154 3.85 -11.37 17.45
N ARG A 155 4.21 -11.61 16.19
CA ARG A 155 5.14 -12.68 15.82
C ARG A 155 6.54 -12.50 16.44
N ALA A 156 6.87 -11.29 16.91
CA ALA A 156 8.18 -10.95 17.45
C ALA A 156 8.26 -11.02 18.99
N ASP A 157 7.15 -11.31 19.69
CA ASP A 157 7.09 -11.27 21.16
C ASP A 157 8.13 -12.17 21.86
N THR A 158 8.59 -13.23 21.19
CA THR A 158 9.58 -14.17 21.74
C THR A 158 11.01 -13.63 21.81
N PHE A 159 11.31 -12.52 21.13
CA PHE A 159 12.68 -11.99 21.01
C PHE A 159 12.80 -10.46 21.11
N ALA A 160 11.67 -9.76 21.30
CA ALA A 160 11.62 -8.33 21.53
C ALA A 160 11.72 -8.02 23.03
#